data_AF-A0A9D2W8Q4-F1
#
_entry.id   AF-A0A9D2W8Q4-F1
#
_cell.length_a   1.000
_cell.length_b   1.000
_cell.length_c   1.000
_cell.angle_alpha   90.00
_cell.angle_beta   90.00
_cell.angle_gamma   90.00
#
_symmetry.space_group_name_H-M   'P 1'
#
loop_
_entity.id
_entity.type
_entity.pdbx_description
1 polymer ?
#
loop_
_entity_poly.entity_id
_entity_poly.type
_entity_poly.pdbx_seq_one_letter_code
_entity_poly.pdbx_strand_id
1 'polypeptide(L)'
;MPSRTHSGPEAIAVVGGGDTLTAGLLGGLTGCPVERLTPCQAVAAAQEGRRYRAVVVENFEPRDRRSLSGCAAARWALSQRAQVTVVALDDQEGRRLAAELPGRVYAYSDGRPQADLTAKNVCLRAGRLEFEALTDGGLTRVRVPLGDRPRLYDHLAALAGALAVGIPLERAARLLERQE
;
A
#
# COMPACT_ATOMS: atom_id res chain seq x y z
N MET A 1 -1.52 -29.78 -22.12
CA MET A 1 -2.40 -29.30 -21.03
C MET A 1 -1.77 -28.02 -20.48
N PRO A 2 -2.33 -26.82 -20.69
CA PRO A 2 -1.77 -25.64 -20.05
C PRO A 2 -2.15 -25.68 -18.57
N SER A 3 -1.12 -25.65 -17.73
CA SER A 3 -1.20 -25.50 -16.28
C SER A 3 -1.93 -24.20 -15.95
N ARG A 4 -3.21 -24.31 -15.59
CA ARG A 4 -3.97 -23.21 -14.99
C ARG A 4 -3.45 -22.99 -13.58
N THR A 5 -2.47 -22.11 -13.42
CA THR A 5 -2.23 -21.43 -12.15
C THR A 5 -3.46 -20.55 -11.89
N HIS A 6 -4.44 -21.09 -11.18
CA HIS A 6 -5.52 -20.31 -10.59
C HIS A 6 -4.88 -19.40 -9.53
N SER A 7 -4.46 -18.20 -9.92
CA SER A 7 -4.26 -17.11 -8.97
C SER A 7 -5.64 -16.75 -8.45
N GLY A 8 -6.10 -17.43 -7.41
CA GLY A 8 -7.34 -17.11 -6.72
C GLY A 8 -7.32 -15.70 -6.11
N PRO A 9 -8.43 -15.25 -5.51
CA PRO A 9 -8.57 -13.94 -4.86
C PRO A 9 -7.72 -13.78 -3.59
N GLU A 10 -6.65 -14.55 -3.41
CA GLU A 10 -5.76 -14.52 -2.24
C GLU A 10 -4.51 -13.65 -2.45
N ALA A 11 -4.12 -13.40 -3.71
CA ALA A 11 -2.95 -12.60 -4.02
C ALA A 11 -3.21 -11.10 -3.76
N ILE A 12 -2.16 -10.38 -3.39
CA ILE A 12 -2.15 -8.93 -3.23
C ILE A 12 -1.37 -8.32 -4.38
N ALA A 13 -1.85 -7.23 -4.97
CA ALA A 13 -1.09 -6.45 -5.93
C ALA A 13 -0.55 -5.17 -5.29
N VAL A 14 0.66 -4.78 -5.67
CA VAL A 14 1.22 -3.45 -5.44
C VAL A 14 1.43 -2.80 -6.79
N VAL A 15 0.72 -1.70 -7.05
CA VAL A 15 0.79 -0.94 -8.29
C VAL A 15 1.61 0.33 -8.06
N GLY A 16 2.75 0.45 -8.74
CA GLY A 16 3.65 1.57 -8.54
C GLY A 16 4.83 1.62 -9.51
N GLY A 17 5.82 2.45 -9.17
CA GLY A 17 6.98 2.73 -10.03
C GLY A 17 8.08 1.65 -10.01
N GLY A 18 7.98 0.65 -9.13
CA GLY A 18 8.90 -0.49 -9.07
C GLY A 18 10.09 -0.34 -8.11
N ASP A 19 10.40 0.88 -7.63
CA ASP A 19 11.56 1.17 -6.75
C ASP A 19 11.23 1.20 -5.23
N THR A 20 10.10 0.62 -4.83
CA THR A 20 9.59 0.69 -3.46
C THR A 20 9.85 -0.59 -2.67
N LEU A 21 9.87 -0.47 -1.34
CA LEU A 21 9.96 -1.64 -0.46
C LEU A 21 8.59 -2.25 -0.14
N THR A 22 7.49 -1.55 -0.47
CA THR A 22 6.11 -1.89 -0.05
C THR A 22 5.76 -3.34 -0.30
N ALA A 23 6.03 -3.86 -1.50
CA ALA A 23 5.67 -5.23 -1.85
C ALA A 23 6.44 -6.29 -1.05
N GLY A 24 7.73 -6.04 -0.78
CA GLY A 24 8.55 -6.92 0.04
C GLY A 24 8.05 -6.93 1.48
N LEU A 25 7.88 -5.73 2.06
CA LEU A 25 7.37 -5.56 3.42
C LEU A 25 6.01 -6.24 3.58
N LEU A 26 5.06 -5.90 2.70
CA LEU A 26 3.70 -6.43 2.71
C LEU A 26 3.66 -7.96 2.61
N GLY A 27 4.54 -8.55 1.80
CA GLY A 27 4.66 -9.99 1.67
C GLY A 27 5.03 -10.66 2.99
N GLY A 28 6.00 -10.13 3.72
CA GLY A 28 6.34 -10.72 5.02
C GLY A 28 5.37 -10.34 6.16
N LEU A 29 4.60 -9.25 6.03
CA LEU A 29 3.54 -8.90 6.99
C LEU A 29 2.34 -9.85 6.90
N THR A 30 2.01 -10.27 5.68
CA THR A 30 0.79 -11.03 5.38
C THR A 30 1.04 -12.52 5.18
N GLY A 31 2.25 -12.90 4.74
CA GLY A 31 2.55 -14.23 4.23
C GLY A 31 1.88 -14.55 2.88
N CYS A 32 1.17 -13.58 2.28
CA CYS A 32 0.49 -13.74 1.01
C CYS A 32 1.45 -13.48 -0.17
N PRO A 33 1.22 -14.11 -1.34
CA PRO A 33 1.90 -13.71 -2.57
C PRO A 33 1.58 -12.24 -2.90
N VAL A 34 2.64 -11.44 -3.08
CA VAL A 34 2.52 -10.03 -3.48
C VAL A 34 3.11 -9.84 -4.87
N GLU A 35 2.27 -9.40 -5.80
CA GLU A 35 2.68 -9.10 -7.16
C GLU A 35 3.00 -7.61 -7.31
N ARG A 36 4.15 -7.31 -7.91
CA ARG A 36 4.57 -5.94 -8.26
C ARG A 36 4.15 -5.64 -9.70
N LEU A 37 3.39 -4.58 -9.88
CA LEU A 37 2.87 -4.16 -11.18
C LEU A 37 3.19 -2.69 -11.44
N THR A 38 3.68 -2.41 -12.65
CA THR A 38 3.63 -1.07 -13.20
C THR A 38 2.18 -0.70 -13.56
N PRO A 39 1.85 0.59 -13.73
CA PRO A 39 0.51 0.99 -14.19
C PRO A 39 0.10 0.32 -15.51
N CYS A 40 1.02 0.13 -16.45
CA CYS A 40 0.74 -0.57 -17.72
C CYS A 40 0.40 -2.05 -17.49
N GLN A 41 1.15 -2.73 -16.63
CA GLN A 41 0.85 -4.13 -16.28
C GLN A 41 -0.45 -4.26 -15.49
N ALA A 42 -0.81 -3.28 -14.66
CA ALA A 42 -2.10 -3.26 -13.98
C ALA A 42 -3.27 -3.18 -14.97
N VAL A 43 -3.14 -2.39 -16.04
CA VAL A 43 -4.12 -2.33 -17.14
C VAL A 43 -4.21 -3.67 -17.87
N ALA A 44 -3.08 -4.28 -18.21
CA ALA A 44 -3.08 -5.59 -18.86
C ALA A 44 -3.73 -6.67 -17.99
N ALA A 45 -3.33 -6.75 -16.72
CA ALA A 45 -3.93 -7.67 -15.73
C ALA A 45 -5.44 -7.45 -15.56
N ALA A 46 -5.87 -6.18 -15.58
CA ALA A 46 -7.27 -5.82 -15.59
C ALA A 46 -8.00 -6.37 -16.83
N GLN A 47 -7.45 -6.17 -18.03
CA GLN A 47 -8.03 -6.66 -19.29
C GLN A 47 -8.11 -8.19 -19.34
N GLU A 48 -7.15 -8.88 -18.73
CA GLU A 48 -7.13 -10.34 -18.55
C GLU A 48 -8.14 -10.85 -17.50
N GLY A 49 -8.81 -9.94 -16.78
CA GLY A 49 -9.82 -10.30 -15.77
C GLY A 49 -9.24 -10.76 -14.43
N ARG A 50 -7.96 -10.47 -14.15
CA ARG A 50 -7.30 -10.86 -12.90
C ARG A 50 -7.92 -10.16 -11.69
N ARG A 51 -8.06 -10.88 -10.59
CA ARG A 51 -8.66 -10.40 -9.34
C ARG A 51 -7.69 -10.54 -8.18
N TYR A 52 -7.82 -9.65 -7.20
CA TYR A 52 -6.93 -9.58 -6.05
C TYR A 52 -7.70 -9.44 -4.76
N ARG A 53 -7.10 -9.91 -3.66
CA ARG A 53 -7.61 -9.67 -2.31
C ARG A 53 -7.55 -8.18 -2.00
N ALA A 54 -6.36 -7.61 -2.17
CA ALA A 54 -6.10 -6.19 -2.01
C ALA A 54 -5.24 -5.69 -3.17
N VAL A 55 -5.45 -4.42 -3.51
CA VAL A 55 -4.57 -3.67 -4.41
C VAL A 55 -4.04 -2.48 -3.64
N VAL A 56 -2.74 -2.40 -3.42
CA VAL A 56 -2.07 -1.23 -2.85
C VAL A 56 -1.56 -0.38 -3.99
N VAL A 57 -1.98 0.88 -4.03
CA VAL A 57 -1.50 1.83 -5.05
C VAL A 57 -0.52 2.80 -4.41
N GLU A 58 0.70 2.78 -4.92
CA GLU A 58 1.80 3.62 -4.45
C GLU A 58 1.72 4.98 -5.11
N ASN A 59 1.20 5.97 -4.41
CA ASN A 59 1.05 7.34 -4.92
C ASN A 59 2.14 8.28 -4.37
N PHE A 60 3.42 7.89 -4.50
CA PHE A 60 4.54 8.73 -4.09
C PHE A 60 5.13 9.50 -5.27
N GLU A 61 4.53 10.64 -5.59
CA GLU A 61 5.25 11.71 -6.27
C GLU A 61 5.61 12.79 -5.24
N PRO A 62 6.91 13.06 -5.10
CA PRO A 62 7.39 14.29 -5.70
C PRO A 62 8.46 13.94 -6.73
N ARG A 63 8.07 13.31 -7.85
CA ARG A 63 8.98 13.09 -8.98
C ARG A 63 8.55 14.03 -10.10
N ASP A 64 9.40 15.03 -10.32
CA ASP A 64 9.47 15.98 -11.43
C ASP A 64 8.23 16.11 -12.34
N ARG A 65 7.58 17.29 -12.33
CA ARG A 65 6.45 17.69 -13.20
C ARG A 65 6.67 17.47 -14.71
N ARG A 66 7.88 17.07 -15.13
CA ARG A 66 8.33 16.95 -16.52
C ARG A 66 8.34 15.52 -17.05
N SER A 67 8.09 14.50 -16.21
CA SER A 67 7.98 13.12 -16.65
C SER A 67 6.51 12.77 -16.91
N LEU A 68 6.20 12.47 -18.17
CA LEU A 68 4.87 12.11 -18.68
C LEU A 68 4.08 11.21 -17.72
N SER A 69 2.94 11.71 -17.25
CA SER A 69 1.97 10.92 -16.51
C SER A 69 1.56 9.72 -17.34
N GLY A 70 1.98 8.51 -16.96
CA GLY A 70 1.16 7.34 -17.24
C GLY A 70 -0.25 7.66 -16.75
N CYS A 71 -1.26 7.56 -17.62
CA CYS A 71 -2.63 7.99 -17.34
C CYS A 71 -2.99 7.65 -15.89
N ALA A 72 -3.36 8.64 -15.06
CA ALA A 72 -3.63 8.39 -13.64
C ALA A 72 -4.64 7.24 -13.46
N ALA A 73 -5.58 7.09 -14.39
CA ALA A 73 -6.51 5.97 -14.46
C ALA A 73 -5.85 4.58 -14.55
N ALA A 74 -4.68 4.45 -15.20
CA ALA A 74 -3.98 3.18 -15.35
C ALA A 74 -3.52 2.61 -13.99
N ARG A 75 -3.11 3.48 -13.06
CA ARG A 75 -2.75 3.08 -11.68
C ARG A 75 -3.94 2.44 -10.95
N TRP A 76 -5.13 2.91 -11.26
CA TRP A 76 -6.38 2.48 -10.61
C TRP A 76 -7.09 1.35 -11.32
N ALA A 77 -6.54 0.81 -12.42
CA ALA A 77 -7.21 -0.16 -13.29
C ALA A 77 -7.68 -1.44 -12.57
N LEU A 78 -7.01 -1.81 -11.47
CA LEU A 78 -7.32 -2.99 -10.66
C LEU A 78 -8.29 -2.71 -9.50
N SER A 79 -8.61 -1.45 -9.17
CA SER A 79 -9.41 -1.10 -7.99
C SER A 79 -10.80 -1.77 -7.99
N GLN A 80 -11.45 -1.83 -9.16
CA GLN A 80 -12.73 -2.51 -9.33
C GLN A 80 -12.65 -4.04 -9.22
N ARG A 81 -11.45 -4.60 -9.36
CA ARG A 81 -11.16 -6.04 -9.34
C ARG A 81 -10.52 -6.51 -8.03
N ALA A 82 -10.38 -5.60 -7.06
CA ALA A 82 -9.94 -5.89 -5.71
C ALA A 82 -11.13 -5.99 -4.75
N GLN A 83 -11.00 -6.77 -3.67
CA GLN A 83 -11.96 -6.69 -2.56
C GLN A 83 -11.79 -5.36 -1.81
N VAL A 84 -10.54 -4.94 -1.61
CA VAL A 84 -10.16 -3.65 -1.02
C VAL A 84 -9.03 -2.98 -1.80
N THR A 85 -9.11 -1.66 -1.98
CA THR A 85 -8.04 -0.85 -2.57
C THR A 85 -7.41 0.03 -1.49
N VAL A 86 -6.09 0.00 -1.37
CA VAL A 86 -5.36 0.74 -0.35
C VAL A 86 -4.76 2.00 -0.96
N VAL A 87 -5.10 3.17 -0.40
CA VAL A 87 -4.78 4.47 -1.00
C VAL A 87 -4.22 5.46 0.02
N ALA A 88 -3.29 6.30 -0.43
CA ALA A 88 -2.85 7.46 0.34
C ALA A 88 -3.85 8.61 0.19
N LEU A 89 -4.35 9.17 1.30
CA LEU A 89 -5.19 10.39 1.24
C LEU A 89 -4.37 11.66 1.02
N ASP A 90 -3.05 11.61 1.15
CA ASP A 90 -2.18 12.76 0.89
C ASP A 90 -2.08 13.08 -0.61
N ASP A 91 -2.33 12.08 -1.45
CA ASP A 91 -2.44 12.22 -2.91
C ASP A 91 -3.86 12.64 -3.36
N GLN A 92 -3.94 13.52 -4.36
CA GLN A 92 -5.22 14.01 -4.88
C GLN A 92 -6.02 12.92 -5.58
N GLU A 93 -5.35 12.04 -6.32
CA GLU A 93 -6.03 10.95 -7.04
C GLU A 93 -6.52 9.88 -6.07
N GLY A 94 -5.75 9.57 -5.02
CA GLY A 94 -6.16 8.69 -3.93
C GLY A 94 -7.43 9.18 -3.23
N ARG A 95 -7.54 10.50 -2.99
CA ARG A 95 -8.77 11.12 -2.45
C ARG A 95 -9.95 11.01 -3.41
N ARG A 96 -9.74 11.22 -4.71
CA ARG A 96 -10.80 11.07 -5.73
C ARG A 96 -11.32 9.63 -5.75
N LEU A 97 -10.43 8.64 -5.79
CA LEU A 97 -10.83 7.23 -5.76
C LEU A 97 -11.59 6.86 -4.47
N ALA A 98 -11.12 7.34 -3.32
CA ALA A 98 -11.79 7.09 -2.04
C ALA A 98 -13.24 7.63 -2.04
N ALA A 99 -13.49 8.76 -2.70
CA ALA A 99 -14.83 9.31 -2.86
C ALA A 99 -15.69 8.54 -3.87
N GLU A 100 -15.09 7.98 -4.92
CA GLU A 100 -15.79 7.20 -5.96
C GLU A 100 -16.14 5.76 -5.51
N LEU A 101 -15.37 5.16 -4.59
CA LEU A 101 -15.50 3.77 -4.16
C LEU A 101 -15.74 3.61 -2.65
N PRO A 102 -16.84 4.16 -2.10
CA PRO A 102 -17.13 4.06 -0.68
C PRO A 102 -17.24 2.59 -0.24
N GLY A 103 -16.63 2.25 0.90
CA GLY A 103 -16.67 0.90 1.48
C GLY A 103 -15.78 -0.14 0.79
N ARG A 104 -15.00 0.24 -0.23
CA ARG A 104 -14.02 -0.64 -0.91
C ARG A 104 -12.59 -0.12 -0.83
N VAL A 105 -12.37 0.91 -0.01
CA VAL A 105 -11.08 1.57 0.15
C VAL A 105 -10.64 1.47 1.60
N TYR A 106 -9.34 1.20 1.80
CA TYR A 106 -8.66 1.37 3.08
C TYR A 106 -7.62 2.47 2.92
N ALA A 107 -7.82 3.58 3.61
CA ALA A 107 -7.09 4.80 3.39
C ALA A 107 -6.00 4.97 4.45
N TYR A 108 -4.83 5.47 4.04
CA TYR A 108 -3.75 5.82 4.96
C TYR A 108 -3.24 7.24 4.72
N SER A 109 -2.64 7.84 5.76
CA SER A 109 -2.09 9.20 5.67
C SER A 109 -1.09 9.51 6.79
N ASP A 110 -0.19 10.48 6.61
CA ASP A 110 0.61 11.06 7.71
C ASP A 110 0.03 12.38 8.28
N GLY A 111 -0.98 12.96 7.60
CA GLY A 111 -1.54 14.27 7.97
C GLY A 111 -3.05 14.29 8.17
N ARG A 112 -3.79 13.35 7.58
CA ARG A 112 -5.26 13.42 7.46
C ARG A 112 -5.96 12.48 8.43
N PRO A 113 -6.67 13.00 9.45
CA PRO A 113 -7.35 12.17 10.44
C PRO A 113 -8.54 11.38 9.88
N GLN A 114 -8.97 11.64 8.63
CA GLN A 114 -10.04 10.89 7.98
C GLN A 114 -9.57 9.53 7.40
N ALA A 115 -8.28 9.20 7.49
CA ALA A 115 -7.75 7.93 7.01
C ALA A 115 -7.95 6.81 8.04
N ASP A 116 -8.19 5.58 7.59
CA ASP A 116 -8.30 4.39 8.44
C ASP A 116 -7.01 4.10 9.22
N LEU A 117 -5.87 4.46 8.64
CA LEU A 117 -4.56 4.41 9.28
C LEU A 117 -3.85 5.77 9.16
N THR A 118 -3.45 6.35 10.30
CA THR A 118 -2.62 7.56 10.32
C THR A 118 -1.27 7.33 10.97
N ALA A 119 -0.21 7.90 10.39
CA ALA A 119 1.06 8.06 11.06
C ALA A 119 1.07 9.38 11.83
N LYS A 120 1.37 9.33 13.13
CA LYS A 120 1.54 10.50 14.01
C LYS A 120 2.95 10.49 14.62
N ASN A 121 3.37 11.64 15.13
CA ASN A 121 4.64 11.78 15.84
C ASN A 121 5.84 11.18 15.09
N VAL A 122 5.87 11.38 13.76
CA VAL A 122 6.94 10.88 12.89
C VAL A 122 8.26 11.56 13.30
N CYS A 123 9.28 10.77 13.61
CA CYS A 123 10.60 11.29 13.94
C CYS A 123 11.73 10.42 13.38
N LEU A 124 12.85 11.08 13.08
CA LEU A 124 14.09 10.43 12.67
C LEU A 124 15.08 10.55 13.81
N ARG A 125 15.41 9.45 14.49
CA ARG A 125 16.32 9.45 15.65
C ARG A 125 17.13 8.17 15.69
N ALA A 126 18.41 8.30 16.08
CA ALA A 126 19.32 7.16 16.29
C ALA A 126 19.36 6.14 15.14
N GLY A 127 19.36 6.61 13.88
CA GLY A 127 19.37 5.72 12.70
C GLY A 127 18.06 4.98 12.45
N ARG A 128 16.95 5.42 13.07
CA ARG A 128 15.62 4.84 12.92
C ARG A 128 14.62 5.88 12.45
N LEU A 129 13.64 5.39 11.72
CA LEU A 129 12.36 6.05 11.50
C LEU A 129 11.37 5.52 12.54
N GLU A 130 10.80 6.42 13.33
CA GLU A 130 9.76 6.08 14.31
C GLU A 130 8.47 6.84 14.01
N PHE A 131 7.33 6.20 14.22
CA PHE A 131 6.01 6.84 14.13
C PHE A 131 4.98 6.09 14.98
N GLU A 132 3.90 6.76 15.34
CA GLU A 132 2.71 6.16 15.95
C GLU A 132 1.70 5.85 14.86
N ALA A 133 1.43 4.57 14.66
CA ALA A 133 0.36 4.08 13.80
C ALA A 133 -0.95 4.11 14.58
N LEU A 134 -1.88 4.94 14.15
CA LEU A 134 -3.19 5.15 14.76
C LEU A 134 -4.29 4.70 13.80
N THR A 135 -5.18 3.84 14.29
CA THR A 135 -6.43 3.44 13.64
C THR A 135 -7.60 3.69 14.61
N ASP A 136 -8.83 3.52 14.15
CA ASP A 136 -10.00 3.56 15.05
C ASP A 136 -9.97 2.47 16.14
N GLY A 137 -9.23 1.39 15.89
CA GLY A 137 -9.11 0.24 16.79
C GLY A 137 -7.94 0.32 17.77
N GLY A 138 -6.98 1.23 17.59
CA GLY A 138 -5.84 1.32 18.50
C GLY A 138 -4.68 2.17 17.99
N LEU A 139 -3.66 2.27 18.86
CA LEU A 139 -2.42 3.00 18.59
C LEU A 139 -1.22 2.12 18.94
N THR A 140 -0.26 2.02 18.02
CA THR A 140 1.01 1.31 18.24
C THR A 140 2.16 2.13 17.68
N ARG A 141 3.26 2.18 18.42
CA ARG A 141 4.50 2.80 17.93
C ARG A 141 5.30 1.80 17.12
N VAL A 142 5.74 2.24 15.96
CA VAL A 142 6.54 1.49 14.98
C VAL A 142 7.94 2.09 14.91
N ARG A 143 8.97 1.24 14.92
CA ARG A 143 10.37 1.64 14.78
C ARG A 143 11.09 0.78 13.75
N VAL A 144 11.43 1.39 12.62
CA VAL A 144 12.10 0.70 11.51
C VAL A 144 13.48 1.32 11.26
N PRO A 145 14.45 0.55 10.74
CA PRO A 145 15.72 1.10 10.30
C PRO A 145 15.50 2.25 9.31
N LEU A 146 16.33 3.28 9.40
CA LEU A 146 16.25 4.39 8.45
C LEU A 146 16.61 3.96 7.02
N GLY A 147 17.50 2.97 6.88
CA GLY A 147 18.12 2.61 5.60
C GLY A 147 18.88 3.79 4.99
N ASP A 148 19.03 3.78 3.67
CA ASP A 148 19.71 4.87 2.93
C ASP A 148 18.91 6.19 2.94
N ARG A 149 17.59 6.11 3.12
CA ARG A 149 16.68 7.27 3.14
C ARG A 149 15.39 6.94 3.90
N PRO A 150 14.73 7.92 4.53
CA PRO A 150 13.43 7.71 5.14
C PRO A 150 12.41 7.18 4.13
N ARG A 151 11.71 6.09 4.49
CA ARG A 151 10.68 5.44 3.66
C ARG A 151 9.35 5.31 4.39
N LEU A 152 8.92 6.34 5.11
CA LEU A 152 7.66 6.34 5.90
C LEU A 152 6.50 5.74 5.11
N TYR A 153 6.39 6.17 3.88
CA TYR A 153 5.29 5.86 3.01
C TYR A 153 5.30 4.42 2.45
N ASP A 154 6.47 3.83 2.20
CA ASP A 154 6.57 2.39 1.88
C ASP A 154 6.09 1.54 3.08
N HIS A 155 6.52 1.92 4.29
CA HIS A 155 6.13 1.25 5.53
C HIS A 155 4.64 1.43 5.83
N LEU A 156 4.11 2.64 5.64
CA LEU A 156 2.72 2.97 5.90
C LEU A 156 1.78 2.28 4.89
N ALA A 157 2.16 2.24 3.61
CA ALA A 157 1.42 1.53 2.57
C ALA A 157 1.41 0.00 2.83
N ALA A 158 2.54 -0.58 3.24
CA ALA A 158 2.62 -1.99 3.60
C ALA A 158 1.79 -2.30 4.85
N LEU A 159 1.86 -1.45 5.87
CA LEU A 159 1.08 -1.60 7.09
C LEU A 159 -0.43 -1.50 6.78
N ALA A 160 -0.85 -0.48 6.03
CA ALA A 160 -2.22 -0.33 5.55
C ALA A 160 -2.70 -1.54 4.73
N GLY A 161 -1.84 -2.05 3.84
CA GLY A 161 -2.08 -3.28 3.09
C GLY A 161 -2.35 -4.50 3.98
N ALA A 162 -1.54 -4.68 5.02
CA ALA A 162 -1.71 -5.77 5.97
C ALA A 162 -3.00 -5.63 6.79
N LEU A 163 -3.32 -4.43 7.27
CA LEU A 163 -4.55 -4.14 8.01
C LEU A 163 -5.80 -4.35 7.14
N ALA A 164 -5.76 -3.89 5.89
CA ALA A 164 -6.86 -4.04 4.93
C ALA A 164 -7.21 -5.50 4.64
N VAL A 165 -6.24 -6.41 4.79
CA VAL A 165 -6.44 -7.87 4.68
C VAL A 165 -6.59 -8.56 6.04
N GLY A 166 -6.83 -7.81 7.12
CA GLY A 166 -7.22 -8.32 8.43
C GLY A 166 -6.07 -8.76 9.34
N ILE A 167 -4.82 -8.35 9.08
CA ILE A 167 -3.74 -8.53 10.06
C ILE A 167 -3.92 -7.49 11.18
N PRO A 168 -3.93 -7.88 12.47
CA PRO A 168 -4.05 -6.93 13.57
C PRO A 168 -2.86 -5.95 13.64
N LEU A 169 -3.13 -4.70 14.04
CA LEU A 169 -2.14 -3.62 14.08
C LEU A 169 -0.87 -3.98 14.85
N GLU A 170 -1.01 -4.50 16.06
CA GLU A 170 0.12 -4.85 16.91
C GLU A 170 0.94 -5.99 16.30
N ARG A 171 0.29 -6.92 15.58
CA ARG A 171 0.98 -8.01 14.89
C ARG A 171 1.72 -7.49 13.68
N ALA A 172 1.08 -6.67 12.85
CA ALA A 172 1.69 -6.09 11.66
C ALA A 172 2.88 -5.20 12.03
N ALA A 173 2.74 -4.34 13.04
CA ALA A 173 3.83 -3.51 13.56
C ALA A 173 5.03 -4.37 14.01
N ARG A 174 4.81 -5.40 14.84
CA ARG A 174 5.89 -6.30 15.28
C ARG A 174 6.59 -7.02 14.13
N LEU A 175 5.85 -7.42 13.11
CA LEU A 175 6.44 -8.05 11.93
C LEU A 175 7.27 -7.04 11.13
N LEU A 176 6.77 -5.82 10.99
CA LEU A 176 7.43 -4.74 10.26
C LEU A 176 8.78 -4.37 10.88
N GLU A 177 8.85 -4.30 12.21
CA GLU A 177 10.10 -4.01 12.94
C GLU A 177 11.16 -5.11 12.82
N ARG A 178 10.76 -6.33 12.41
CA ARG A 178 11.64 -7.49 12.24
C ARG A 178 12.12 -7.70 10.81
N GLN A 179 11.56 -6.95 9.84
CA GLN A 179 11.97 -7.08 8.45
C GLN A 179 13.22 -6.22 8.24
N GLU A 180 14.34 -6.92 8.17
CA GLU A 180 15.66 -6.38 7.82
C GLU A 180 16.03 -6.82 6.40
#